data_AF-A0A524ELU9-F1
#
_entry.id   AF-A0A524ELU9-F1
#
_cell.length_a   1.000
_cell.length_b   1.000
_cell.length_c   1.000
_cell.angle_alpha   90.00
_cell.angle_beta   90.00
_cell.angle_gamma   90.00
#
_symmetry.space_group_name_H-M   'P 1'
#
loop_
_entity.id
_entity.type
_entity.pdbx_description
1 polymer ?
#
loop_
_entity_poly.entity_id
_entity_poly.type
_entity_poly.pdbx_seq_one_letter_code
_entity_poly.pdbx_strand_id
1 'polypeptide(L)'
;MYLIRFFPKYYQKKSEAINKILPLIQNCIELYLSFLPGTQDLSVIIVNFLANIPSPFQRSFKLIQCKVQKGNLPEELLSMYISPSSLFDTYLKTLIQSNFSKSKMIFQTETPLENKYSAKSHSLESRISISFFFGIFIPLGFSLGVFMQKINGIMLLSSSPVLFIVLYYLTKQMVKDNSLLLGTLTNQNKEIKSEYSEFWLFFYHLASNLPLKSPEYAVVHALESTSLSNIPAIFSLMGGLKAHSLSLDEFMERLHHNIKGNRTQMIFGTLKYMLSSSSMISSKNILKLLTLLKHHQRLETHRLITIKGEIFKVRVFQIILPIILALLTSIFLLITSIMPNTSYIFSLSLTLSDFVEFFINQLISVNISIFFFRRTVGLKNSILSVLTHTFLFLFVFVMSFFMFQTISIPF
;
A
#
# COMPACT_ATOMS: atom_id res chain seq x y z
N MET A 1 -6.98 24.25 19.70
CA MET A 1 -5.81 23.59 20.30
C MET A 1 -6.15 22.66 21.48
N TYR A 2 -7.18 22.96 22.29
CA TYR A 2 -7.56 22.15 23.47
C TYR A 2 -8.10 20.73 23.17
N LEU A 3 -8.86 20.52 22.09
CA LEU A 3 -9.46 19.21 21.76
C LEU A 3 -8.45 18.11 21.35
N ILE A 4 -7.28 18.49 20.83
CA ILE A 4 -6.22 17.54 20.42
C ILE A 4 -5.60 16.85 21.64
N ARG A 5 -5.57 17.56 22.78
CA ARG A 5 -4.98 17.08 24.04
C ARG A 5 -5.84 16.00 24.72
N PHE A 6 -7.17 16.05 24.55
CA PHE A 6 -8.11 15.14 25.21
C PHE A 6 -8.37 13.84 24.43
N PHE A 7 -8.20 13.82 23.10
CA PHE A 7 -8.44 12.63 22.27
C PHE A 7 -7.31 12.32 21.27
N PRO A 8 -6.06 12.11 21.73
CA PRO A 8 -4.90 11.98 20.84
C PRO A 8 -5.02 10.78 19.88
N LYS A 9 -5.51 9.63 20.35
CA LYS A 9 -5.69 8.43 19.51
C LYS A 9 -6.75 8.61 18.41
N TYR A 10 -7.82 9.38 18.68
CA TYR A 10 -8.85 9.67 17.69
C TYR A 10 -8.33 10.63 16.61
N TYR A 11 -7.61 11.68 17.05
CA TYR A 11 -7.01 12.66 16.15
C TYR A 11 -5.92 12.04 15.27
N GLN A 12 -5.11 11.14 15.83
CA GLN A 12 -4.06 10.42 15.11
C GLN A 12 -4.64 9.49 14.03
N LYS A 13 -5.70 8.71 14.34
CA LYS A 13 -6.40 7.89 13.34
C LYS A 13 -7.01 8.73 12.21
N LYS A 14 -7.58 9.89 12.54
CA LYS A 14 -8.18 10.80 11.54
C LYS A 14 -7.11 11.47 10.67
N SER A 15 -5.98 11.86 11.26
CA SER A 15 -4.80 12.38 10.55
C SER A 15 -4.22 11.35 9.58
N GLU A 16 -4.07 10.10 10.01
CA GLU A 16 -3.61 8.99 9.15
C GLU A 16 -4.56 8.73 7.99
N ALA A 17 -5.88 8.76 8.22
CA ALA A 17 -6.88 8.59 7.16
C ALA A 17 -6.82 9.72 6.12
N ILE A 18 -6.62 10.97 6.59
CA ILE A 18 -6.47 12.14 5.72
C ILE A 18 -5.17 12.04 4.90
N ASN A 19 -4.05 11.74 5.54
CA ASN A 19 -2.75 11.63 4.89
C ASN A 19 -2.73 10.55 3.79
N LYS A 20 -3.55 9.50 3.92
CA LYS A 20 -3.70 8.46 2.91
C LYS A 20 -4.39 8.94 1.63
N ILE A 21 -5.31 9.91 1.72
CA ILE A 21 -6.10 10.42 0.59
C ILE A 21 -5.52 11.76 0.08
N LEU A 22 -4.68 12.41 0.87
CA LEU A 22 -4.07 13.70 0.56
C LEU A 22 -3.42 13.79 -0.83
N PRO A 23 -2.60 12.83 -1.29
CA PRO A 23 -2.00 12.92 -2.63
C PRO A 23 -3.03 12.94 -3.75
N LEU A 24 -4.14 12.21 -3.60
CA LEU A 24 -5.23 12.23 -4.57
C LEU A 24 -5.92 13.59 -4.60
N ILE A 25 -6.18 14.17 -3.42
CA ILE A 25 -6.80 15.50 -3.30
C ILE A 25 -5.88 16.58 -3.90
N GLN A 26 -4.58 16.52 -3.62
CA GLN A 26 -3.59 17.44 -4.19
C GLN A 26 -3.60 17.38 -5.72
N ASN A 27 -3.55 16.17 -6.28
CA ASN A 27 -3.59 15.99 -7.73
C ASN A 27 -4.90 16.51 -8.32
N CYS A 28 -6.04 16.21 -7.69
CA CYS A 28 -7.35 16.71 -8.13
C CYS A 28 -7.44 18.24 -8.10
N ILE A 29 -6.91 18.90 -7.06
CA ILE A 29 -6.87 20.37 -6.95
C ILE A 29 -5.93 20.97 -7.99
N GLU A 30 -4.70 20.46 -8.11
CA GLU A 30 -3.71 20.95 -9.07
C GLU A 30 -4.19 20.79 -10.50
N LEU A 31 -4.81 19.65 -10.80
CA LEU A 31 -5.48 19.42 -12.06
C LEU A 31 -6.55 20.49 -12.27
N TYR A 32 -7.51 20.61 -11.35
CA TYR A 32 -8.59 21.58 -11.49
C TYR A 32 -8.08 23.02 -11.71
N LEU A 33 -7.09 23.45 -10.92
CA LEU A 33 -6.46 24.77 -11.06
C LEU A 33 -5.74 24.99 -12.39
N SER A 34 -5.15 23.95 -12.95
CA SER A 34 -4.45 24.04 -14.24
C SER A 34 -5.35 24.36 -15.42
N PHE A 35 -6.65 24.10 -15.28
CA PHE A 35 -7.65 24.21 -16.35
C PHE A 35 -8.54 25.44 -16.25
N LEU A 36 -8.51 26.17 -15.13
CA LEU A 36 -9.32 27.37 -14.95
C LEU A 36 -8.76 28.54 -15.78
N PRO A 37 -9.63 29.35 -16.42
CA PRO A 37 -9.20 30.58 -17.08
C PRO A 37 -8.67 31.56 -16.03
N GLY A 38 -7.58 32.28 -16.36
CA GLY A 38 -6.83 33.13 -15.42
C GLY A 38 -7.56 34.38 -14.90
N THR A 39 -8.87 34.50 -15.15
CA THR A 39 -9.72 35.65 -14.82
C THR A 39 -10.69 35.38 -13.66
N GLN A 40 -10.75 34.14 -13.14
CA GLN A 40 -11.68 33.78 -12.08
C GLN A 40 -11.01 33.76 -10.69
N ASP A 41 -11.80 34.06 -9.65
CA ASP A 41 -11.35 33.99 -8.26
C ASP A 41 -11.11 32.53 -7.83
N LEU A 42 -9.85 32.11 -7.91
CA LEU A 42 -9.41 30.74 -7.66
C LEU A 42 -9.69 30.29 -6.22
N SER A 43 -9.71 31.22 -5.27
CA SER A 43 -9.98 30.96 -3.86
C SER A 43 -11.41 30.47 -3.64
N VAL A 44 -12.38 31.17 -4.24
CA VAL A 44 -13.81 30.78 -4.21
C VAL A 44 -14.02 29.43 -4.89
N ILE A 45 -13.32 29.21 -6.01
CA ILE A 45 -13.43 28.00 -6.81
C ILE A 45 -12.91 26.77 -6.05
N ILE A 46 -11.80 26.88 -5.35
CA ILE A 46 -11.27 25.81 -4.49
C ILE A 46 -12.21 25.52 -3.32
N VAL A 47 -12.77 26.56 -2.69
CA VAL A 47 -13.75 26.38 -1.60
C VAL A 47 -14.96 25.59 -2.10
N ASN A 48 -15.51 25.98 -3.25
CA ASN A 48 -16.65 25.28 -3.87
C ASN A 48 -16.29 23.83 -4.26
N PHE A 49 -15.11 23.62 -4.84
CA PHE A 49 -14.61 22.29 -5.20
C PHE A 49 -14.51 21.37 -3.97
N LEU A 50 -13.86 21.82 -2.90
CA LEU A 50 -13.66 21.04 -1.68
C LEU A 50 -14.94 20.83 -0.87
N ALA A 51 -15.91 21.74 -0.98
CA ALA A 51 -17.23 21.61 -0.36
C ALA A 51 -18.11 20.56 -1.06
N ASN A 52 -17.92 20.36 -2.37
CA ASN A 52 -18.75 19.48 -3.19
C ASN A 52 -18.14 18.09 -3.42
N ILE A 53 -16.84 17.92 -3.20
CA ILE A 53 -16.18 16.63 -3.32
C ILE A 53 -16.33 15.81 -2.03
N PRO A 54 -16.66 14.50 -2.11
CA PRO A 54 -16.73 13.62 -0.95
C PRO A 54 -15.33 13.39 -0.37
N SER A 55 -14.94 14.27 0.55
CA SER A 55 -13.62 14.28 1.20
C SER A 55 -13.76 14.34 2.72
N PRO A 56 -12.72 13.97 3.49
CA PRO A 56 -12.71 14.11 4.94
C PRO A 56 -12.93 15.56 5.41
N PHE A 57 -12.73 16.53 4.53
CA PHE A 57 -12.84 17.96 4.80
C PHE A 57 -14.18 18.57 4.36
N GLN A 58 -15.00 17.82 3.61
CA GLN A 58 -16.20 18.32 2.94
C GLN A 58 -17.12 19.14 3.86
N ARG A 59 -17.42 18.63 5.06
CA ARG A 59 -18.26 19.36 6.03
C ARG A 59 -17.66 20.69 6.45
N SER A 60 -16.34 20.74 6.63
CA SER A 60 -15.63 21.96 7.01
C SER A 60 -15.66 22.97 5.87
N PHE A 61 -15.45 22.50 4.63
CA PHE A 61 -15.49 23.36 3.46
C PHE A 61 -16.90 23.82 3.09
N LYS A 62 -17.95 23.05 3.36
CA LYS A 62 -19.34 23.53 3.28
C LYS A 62 -19.60 24.70 4.24
N LEU A 63 -19.06 24.64 5.47
CA LEU A 63 -19.17 25.76 6.41
C LEU A 63 -18.39 26.99 5.92
N ILE A 64 -17.20 26.80 5.34
CA ILE A 64 -16.42 27.88 4.73
C ILE A 64 -17.19 28.48 3.56
N GLN A 65 -17.76 27.65 2.68
CA GLN A 65 -18.59 28.07 1.55
C GLN A 65 -19.77 28.94 2.00
N CYS A 66 -20.51 28.52 3.04
CA CYS A 66 -21.61 29.32 3.60
C CYS A 66 -21.15 30.68 4.14
N LYS A 67 -19.91 30.79 4.64
CA LYS A 67 -19.36 32.08 5.10
C LYS A 67 -18.94 32.95 3.93
N VAL A 68 -18.34 32.37 2.89
CA VAL A 68 -18.00 33.08 1.65
C VAL A 68 -19.27 33.64 1.00
N GLN A 69 -20.35 32.85 0.94
CA GLN A 69 -21.66 33.31 0.43
C GLN A 69 -22.28 34.47 1.23
N LYS A 70 -21.85 34.67 2.48
CA LYS A 70 -22.27 35.80 3.33
C LYS A 70 -21.40 37.05 3.15
N GLY A 71 -20.42 37.03 2.24
CA GLY A 71 -19.55 38.16 1.92
C GLY A 71 -18.17 38.12 2.60
N ASN A 72 -17.81 37.05 3.32
CA ASN A 72 -16.49 36.94 3.91
C ASN A 72 -15.42 36.56 2.86
N LEU A 73 -14.20 37.10 3.02
CA LEU A 73 -13.09 36.83 2.11
C LEU A 73 -12.63 35.36 2.20
N PRO A 74 -12.57 34.63 1.07
CA PRO A 74 -12.20 33.21 1.04
C PRO A 74 -10.75 32.98 1.47
N GLU A 75 -9.81 33.86 1.12
CA GLU A 75 -8.39 33.74 1.49
C GLU A 75 -8.20 33.75 3.00
N GLU A 76 -8.88 34.66 3.70
CA GLU A 76 -8.83 34.76 5.15
C GLU A 76 -9.39 33.50 5.80
N LEU A 77 -10.54 33.02 5.33
CA LEU A 77 -11.17 31.80 5.84
C LEU A 77 -10.31 30.54 5.60
N LEU A 78 -9.66 30.45 4.44
CA LEU A 78 -8.74 29.37 4.10
C LEU A 78 -7.46 29.42 4.94
N SER A 79 -6.92 30.61 5.20
CA SER A 79 -5.72 30.80 6.02
C SER A 79 -5.93 30.43 7.49
N MET A 80 -7.15 30.63 7.99
CA MET A 80 -7.57 30.28 9.35
C MET A 80 -7.98 28.81 9.49
N TYR A 81 -8.09 28.07 8.39
CA TYR A 81 -8.46 26.66 8.42
C TYR A 81 -7.33 25.81 9.01
N ILE A 82 -7.67 24.98 10.00
CA ILE A 82 -6.76 24.02 10.61
C ILE A 82 -7.37 22.63 10.44
N SER A 83 -6.67 21.78 9.70
CA SER A 83 -7.08 20.40 9.50
C SER A 83 -6.39 19.46 10.51
N PRO A 84 -6.90 18.22 10.67
CA PRO A 84 -6.20 17.21 11.45
C PRO A 84 -4.86 16.73 10.82
N SER A 85 -4.51 17.18 9.62
CA SER A 85 -3.29 16.82 8.89
C SER A 85 -2.40 18.05 8.72
N SER A 86 -1.23 18.04 9.38
CA SER A 86 -0.22 19.09 9.18
C SER A 86 0.28 19.17 7.73
N LEU A 87 0.28 18.04 7.00
CA LEU A 87 0.65 17.99 5.60
C LEU A 87 -0.36 18.73 4.71
N PHE A 88 -1.65 18.56 4.97
CA PHE A 88 -2.70 19.30 4.25
C PHE A 88 -2.64 20.79 4.58
N ASP A 89 -2.43 21.15 5.85
CA ASP A 89 -2.32 22.56 6.26
C ASP A 89 -1.13 23.25 5.58
N THR A 90 0.01 22.54 5.48
CA THR A 90 1.20 23.04 4.78
C THR A 90 0.90 23.23 3.30
N TYR A 91 0.24 22.24 2.67
CA TYR A 91 -0.16 22.31 1.27
C TYR A 91 -1.12 23.48 0.98
N LEU A 92 -2.15 23.66 1.82
CA LEU A 92 -3.12 24.74 1.66
C LEU A 92 -2.46 26.11 1.81
N LYS A 93 -1.54 26.26 2.79
CA LYS A 93 -0.74 27.49 2.93
C LYS A 93 0.12 27.77 1.72
N THR A 94 0.80 26.76 1.16
CA THR A 94 1.59 26.95 -0.06
C THR A 94 0.74 27.34 -1.26
N LEU A 95 -0.48 26.79 -1.39
CA LEU A 95 -1.42 27.18 -2.45
C LEU A 95 -1.83 28.65 -2.31
N ILE A 96 -2.22 29.09 -1.11
CA ILE A 96 -2.59 30.49 -0.83
C ILE A 96 -1.40 31.42 -1.10
N GLN A 97 -0.20 31.10 -0.59
CA GLN A 97 1.01 31.90 -0.79
C GLN A 97 1.40 32.02 -2.27
N SER A 98 1.10 31.00 -3.07
CA SER A 98 1.32 31.03 -4.52
C SER A 98 0.23 31.80 -5.28
N ASN A 99 -0.74 32.41 -4.60
CA ASN A 99 -1.97 32.99 -5.19
C ASN A 99 -2.69 32.01 -6.13
N PHE A 100 -2.62 30.71 -5.82
CA PHE A 100 -3.10 29.64 -6.68
C PHE A 100 -2.56 29.72 -8.13
N SER A 101 -1.46 30.45 -8.33
CA SER A 101 -0.81 30.56 -9.63
C SER A 101 -0.43 29.17 -10.11
N LYS A 102 -0.52 28.97 -11.43
CA LYS A 102 -0.17 27.70 -12.08
C LYS A 102 1.22 27.30 -11.63
N SER A 103 1.31 26.43 -10.62
CA SER A 103 2.57 25.82 -10.29
C SER A 103 2.97 25.04 -11.54
N LYS A 104 4.16 25.33 -12.08
CA LYS A 104 4.74 24.61 -13.22
C LYS A 104 5.06 23.13 -12.86
N MET A 105 4.37 22.53 -11.89
CA MET A 105 4.61 21.14 -11.46
C MET A 105 3.91 20.10 -12.34
N ILE A 106 3.20 20.51 -13.39
CA ILE A 106 2.21 19.63 -14.04
C ILE A 106 2.82 18.67 -15.08
N PHE A 107 4.05 18.87 -15.55
CA PHE A 107 4.62 17.99 -16.59
C PHE A 107 6.14 17.81 -16.49
N GLN A 108 6.68 17.53 -15.30
CA GLN A 108 7.94 16.81 -15.25
C GLN A 108 7.63 15.32 -15.25
N THR A 109 8.11 14.68 -16.32
CA THR A 109 7.96 13.26 -16.70
C THR A 109 8.47 12.25 -15.69
N GLU A 110 8.95 12.68 -14.53
CA GLU A 110 9.22 11.88 -13.34
C GLU A 110 8.90 12.77 -12.13
N THR A 111 7.78 12.53 -11.46
CA THR A 111 7.34 13.41 -10.38
C THR A 111 8.27 13.30 -9.16
N PRO A 112 8.47 14.36 -8.34
CA PRO A 112 9.07 14.22 -7.00
C PRO A 112 8.28 13.24 -6.12
N LEU A 113 7.02 12.96 -6.48
CA LEU A 113 6.21 11.85 -5.95
C LEU A 113 6.71 10.48 -6.41
N GLU A 114 7.08 10.30 -7.68
CA GLU A 114 7.74 9.10 -8.21
C GLU A 114 9.11 8.88 -7.59
N ASN A 115 9.93 9.92 -7.40
CA ASN A 115 11.22 9.79 -6.71
C ASN A 115 11.04 9.47 -5.21
N LYS A 116 10.06 10.10 -4.54
CA LYS A 116 9.68 9.71 -3.17
C LYS A 116 9.07 8.31 -3.13
N TYR A 117 8.39 7.88 -4.18
CA TYR A 117 7.75 6.57 -4.30
C TYR A 117 8.77 5.47 -4.57
N SER A 118 9.71 5.66 -5.49
CA SER A 118 10.80 4.74 -5.80
C SER A 118 11.72 4.63 -4.60
N ALA A 119 12.13 5.75 -3.98
CA ALA A 119 12.94 5.76 -2.77
C ALA A 119 12.25 5.02 -1.62
N LYS A 120 10.93 5.19 -1.45
CA LYS A 120 10.19 4.53 -0.37
C LYS A 120 9.90 3.06 -0.65
N SER A 121 9.72 2.67 -1.91
CA SER A 121 9.60 1.28 -2.36
C SER A 121 10.93 0.53 -2.22
N HIS A 122 12.03 1.12 -2.72
CA HIS A 122 13.38 0.58 -2.54
C HIS A 122 13.78 0.52 -1.07
N SER A 123 13.42 1.52 -0.26
CA SER A 123 13.64 1.46 1.19
C SER A 123 12.86 0.33 1.84
N LEU A 124 11.66 -0.01 1.35
CA LEU A 124 10.87 -1.11 1.88
C LEU A 124 11.48 -2.45 1.47
N GLU A 125 11.80 -2.63 0.19
CA GLU A 125 12.47 -3.83 -0.34
C GLU A 125 13.83 -4.09 0.32
N SER A 126 14.64 -3.04 0.48
CA SER A 126 15.93 -3.10 1.17
C SER A 126 15.75 -3.54 2.62
N ARG A 127 14.81 -2.95 3.35
CA ARG A 127 14.56 -3.32 4.75
C ARG A 127 14.02 -4.74 4.89
N ILE A 128 13.09 -5.16 4.02
CA ILE A 128 12.60 -6.53 3.98
C ILE A 128 13.77 -7.49 3.74
N SER A 129 14.62 -7.20 2.74
CA SER A 129 15.84 -7.96 2.44
C SER A 129 16.79 -8.04 3.65
N ILE A 130 16.99 -6.93 4.38
CA ILE A 130 17.81 -6.90 5.60
C ILE A 130 17.22 -7.80 6.70
N SER A 131 15.90 -7.73 6.92
CA SER A 131 15.25 -8.61 7.91
C SER A 131 15.31 -10.07 7.51
N PHE A 132 15.22 -10.38 6.21
CA PHE A 132 15.44 -11.73 5.70
C PHE A 132 16.88 -12.19 5.90
N PHE A 133 17.84 -11.33 5.58
CA PHE A 133 19.25 -11.62 5.76
C PHE A 133 19.53 -12.02 7.20
N PHE A 134 19.13 -11.20 8.18
CA PHE A 134 19.34 -11.55 9.59
C PHE A 134 18.51 -12.75 10.04
N GLY A 135 17.26 -12.90 9.57
CA GLY A 135 16.41 -14.03 9.94
C GLY A 135 16.87 -15.39 9.37
N ILE A 136 17.70 -15.39 8.33
CA ILE A 136 18.23 -16.61 7.71
C ILE A 136 19.67 -16.86 8.16
N PHE A 137 20.52 -15.85 8.02
CA PHE A 137 21.96 -16.00 8.23
C PHE A 137 22.36 -16.02 9.71
N ILE A 138 21.58 -15.44 10.63
CA ILE A 138 21.90 -15.58 12.07
C ILE A 138 21.71 -17.05 12.51
N PRO A 139 20.54 -17.69 12.34
CA PRO A 139 20.38 -19.11 12.69
C PRO A 139 21.39 -20.01 12.00
N LEU A 140 21.65 -19.78 10.70
CA LEU A 140 22.63 -20.55 9.93
C LEU A 140 24.05 -20.32 10.44
N GLY A 141 24.46 -19.07 10.63
CA GLY A 141 25.78 -18.71 11.12
C GLY A 141 26.05 -19.29 12.50
N PHE A 142 25.05 -19.29 13.39
CA PHE A 142 25.18 -19.97 14.68
C PHE A 142 25.26 -21.48 14.52
N SER A 143 24.45 -22.10 13.65
CA SER A 143 24.56 -23.54 13.40
C SER A 143 25.95 -23.94 12.89
N LEU A 144 26.55 -23.14 12.00
CA LEU A 144 27.92 -23.33 11.47
C LEU A 144 28.99 -23.04 12.52
N GLY A 145 28.81 -22.03 13.36
CA GLY A 145 29.72 -21.71 14.45
C GLY A 145 29.86 -22.86 15.44
N VAL A 146 28.76 -23.57 15.73
CA VAL A 146 28.78 -24.75 16.60
C VAL A 146 29.58 -25.90 15.99
N PHE A 147 29.63 -26.03 14.66
CA PHE A 147 30.52 -27.00 13.99
C PHE A 147 32.01 -26.62 14.10
N MET A 148 32.32 -25.32 14.12
CA MET A 148 33.69 -24.84 14.04
C MET A 148 34.37 -24.67 15.41
N GLN A 149 33.60 -24.50 16.48
CA GLN A 149 34.13 -24.31 17.84
C GLN A 149 33.28 -25.05 18.87
N LYS A 150 33.91 -25.47 19.99
CA LYS A 150 33.22 -25.88 21.22
C LYS A 150 32.50 -24.68 21.84
N ILE A 151 31.40 -24.27 21.23
CA ILE A 151 30.56 -23.20 21.77
C ILE A 151 29.88 -23.73 23.03
N ASN A 152 30.05 -23.00 24.14
CA ASN A 152 29.40 -23.30 25.41
C ASN A 152 27.87 -23.27 25.25
N GLY A 153 27.13 -24.22 25.85
CA GLY A 153 25.66 -24.31 25.74
C GLY A 153 24.93 -23.00 26.08
N ILE A 154 25.49 -22.20 27.01
CA ILE A 154 25.00 -20.85 27.35
C ILE A 154 25.04 -19.90 26.13
N MET A 155 26.11 -19.91 25.34
CA MET A 155 26.20 -19.09 24.12
C MET A 155 25.18 -19.56 23.09
N LEU A 156 24.94 -20.87 23.01
CA LEU A 156 23.97 -21.47 22.11
C LEU A 156 22.54 -21.03 22.44
N LEU A 157 22.15 -21.10 23.71
CA LEU A 157 20.85 -20.62 24.22
C LEU A 157 20.69 -19.10 24.07
N SER A 158 21.76 -18.32 24.15
CA SER A 158 21.71 -16.85 24.01
C SER A 158 21.40 -16.37 22.59
N SER A 159 21.61 -17.22 21.57
CA SER A 159 21.44 -16.84 20.17
C SER A 159 19.98 -16.53 19.78
N SER A 160 19.01 -17.28 20.30
CA SER A 160 17.59 -17.06 19.99
C SER A 160 17.02 -15.76 20.60
N PRO A 161 17.31 -15.37 21.86
CA PRO A 161 17.00 -14.03 22.36
C PRO A 161 17.62 -12.90 21.55
N VAL A 162 18.88 -13.04 21.14
CA VAL A 162 19.57 -12.03 20.32
C VAL A 162 18.89 -11.89 18.96
N LEU A 163 18.58 -13.02 18.30
CA LEU A 163 17.81 -13.05 17.06
C LEU A 163 16.46 -12.34 17.22
N PHE A 164 15.74 -12.61 18.31
CA PHE A 164 14.47 -11.97 18.60
C PHE A 164 14.61 -10.45 18.72
N ILE A 165 15.60 -9.96 19.46
CA ILE A 165 15.82 -8.52 19.67
C ILE A 165 16.15 -7.82 18.34
N VAL A 166 17.06 -8.40 17.56
CA VAL A 166 17.48 -7.86 16.25
C VAL A 166 16.28 -7.78 15.30
N LEU A 167 15.56 -8.89 15.14
CA LEU A 167 14.39 -8.92 14.25
C LEU A 167 13.26 -8.03 14.77
N TYR A 168 13.04 -7.96 16.09
CA TYR A 168 12.05 -7.06 16.68
C TYR A 168 12.33 -5.60 16.33
N TYR A 169 13.58 -5.16 16.49
CA TYR A 169 13.98 -3.79 16.18
C TYR A 169 13.76 -3.46 14.71
N LEU A 170 14.25 -4.32 13.80
CA LEU A 170 14.09 -4.17 12.35
C LEU A 170 12.61 -4.15 11.94
N THR A 171 11.81 -5.06 12.48
CA THR A 171 10.39 -5.20 12.10
C THR A 171 9.52 -4.08 12.67
N LYS A 172 9.81 -3.59 13.89
CA LYS A 172 9.10 -2.46 14.50
C LYS A 172 9.24 -1.19 13.68
N GLN A 173 10.41 -0.97 13.09
CA GLN A 173 10.65 0.15 12.19
C GLN A 173 9.84 0.01 10.89
N MET A 174 9.68 -1.21 10.36
CA MET A 174 8.92 -1.46 9.13
C MET A 174 7.39 -1.34 9.28
N VAL A 175 6.81 -1.85 10.38
CA VAL A 175 5.35 -1.84 10.58
C VAL A 175 4.78 -0.40 10.64
N LYS A 176 5.55 0.56 11.15
CA LYS A 176 5.16 1.98 11.19
C LYS A 176 5.08 2.63 9.81
N ASP A 177 5.93 2.22 8.87
CA ASP A 177 5.98 2.78 7.52
C ASP A 177 5.00 2.09 6.56
N ASN A 178 4.76 0.79 6.78
CA ASN A 178 3.87 -0.05 5.97
C ASN A 178 2.39 0.29 6.15
N SER A 179 1.93 0.71 7.33
CA SER A 179 0.52 1.11 7.56
C SER A 179 0.10 2.35 6.74
N LEU A 180 1.08 3.19 6.42
CA LEU A 180 0.92 4.44 5.67
C LEU A 180 0.83 4.18 4.15
N LEU A 181 1.49 3.11 3.70
CA LEU A 181 1.55 2.71 2.30
C LEU A 181 0.51 1.62 1.97
N LEU A 182 0.43 0.51 2.71
CA LEU A 182 -0.44 -0.64 2.39
C LEU A 182 -1.92 -0.36 2.58
N GLY A 183 -2.29 0.61 3.43
CA GLY A 183 -3.68 0.95 3.72
C GLY A 183 -4.50 1.46 2.52
N THR A 184 -3.86 1.80 1.39
CA THR A 184 -4.55 2.25 0.18
C THR A 184 -4.78 1.14 -0.86
N LEU A 185 -4.07 0.01 -0.76
CA LEU A 185 -4.07 -1.04 -1.79
C LEU A 185 -4.85 -2.30 -1.41
N THR A 186 -4.93 -2.62 -0.13
CA THR A 186 -5.28 -3.98 0.32
C THR A 186 -6.77 -4.27 0.42
N ASN A 187 -7.65 -3.32 0.12
CA ASN A 187 -9.10 -3.49 0.33
C ASN A 187 -9.97 -2.88 -0.80
N GLN A 188 -9.50 -2.89 -2.04
CA GLN A 188 -10.43 -2.67 -3.15
C GLN A 188 -10.97 -4.02 -3.61
N ASN A 189 -12.27 -4.26 -3.37
CA ASN A 189 -13.02 -5.37 -3.97
C ASN A 189 -12.72 -5.41 -5.47
N LYS A 190 -12.61 -6.62 -6.05
CA LYS A 190 -12.45 -6.79 -7.51
C LYS A 190 -13.49 -5.97 -8.28
N GLU A 191 -14.70 -5.88 -7.74
CA GLU A 191 -15.83 -5.08 -8.24
C GLU A 191 -15.51 -3.58 -8.35
N ILE A 192 -14.89 -2.97 -7.33
CA ILE A 192 -14.53 -1.54 -7.36
C ILE A 192 -13.46 -1.27 -8.43
N LYS A 193 -12.59 -2.25 -8.69
CA LYS A 193 -11.57 -2.14 -9.75
C LYS A 193 -12.16 -2.25 -11.15
N SER A 194 -13.11 -3.17 -11.37
CA SER A 194 -13.82 -3.27 -12.65
C SER A 194 -14.66 -2.02 -12.91
N GLU A 195 -15.39 -1.53 -11.90
CA GLU A 195 -16.15 -0.28 -11.98
C GLU A 195 -15.24 0.90 -12.38
N TYR A 196 -14.05 1.02 -11.79
CA TYR A 196 -13.10 2.08 -12.14
C TYR A 196 -12.56 1.98 -13.58
N SER A 197 -12.30 0.76 -14.08
CA SER A 197 -11.84 0.58 -15.47
C SER A 197 -12.93 0.87 -16.50
N GLU A 198 -14.17 0.46 -16.23
CA GLU A 198 -15.33 0.76 -17.07
C GLU A 198 -15.60 2.26 -17.09
N PHE A 199 -15.50 2.90 -15.93
CA PHE A 199 -15.60 4.34 -15.77
C PHE A 199 -14.52 5.09 -16.55
N TRP A 200 -13.26 4.63 -16.52
CA TRP A 200 -12.18 5.23 -17.31
C TRP A 200 -12.47 5.14 -18.81
N LEU A 201 -12.96 3.99 -19.27
CA LEU A 201 -13.28 3.75 -20.68
C LEU A 201 -14.43 4.67 -21.15
N PHE A 202 -15.46 4.85 -20.32
CA PHE A 202 -16.55 5.78 -20.57
C PHE A 202 -16.05 7.21 -20.79
N PHE A 203 -15.23 7.75 -19.87
CA PHE A 203 -14.71 9.10 -20.02
C PHE A 203 -13.76 9.25 -21.20
N TYR A 204 -13.02 8.19 -21.55
CA TYR A 204 -12.18 8.19 -22.74
C TYR A 204 -13.01 8.36 -24.01
N HIS A 205 -14.07 7.56 -24.16
CA HIS A 205 -14.98 7.67 -25.31
C HIS A 205 -15.79 8.97 -25.32
N LEU A 206 -16.20 9.47 -24.16
CA LEU A 206 -16.85 10.76 -24.03
C LEU A 206 -15.90 11.86 -24.54
N ALA A 207 -14.67 11.87 -24.05
CA ALA A 207 -13.68 12.88 -24.41
C ALA A 207 -13.30 12.83 -25.89
N SER A 208 -13.21 11.64 -26.50
CA SER A 208 -12.93 11.53 -27.93
C SER A 208 -14.07 12.02 -28.82
N ASN A 209 -15.31 11.99 -28.33
CA ASN A 209 -16.50 12.36 -29.12
C ASN A 209 -16.99 13.79 -28.88
N LEU A 210 -16.65 14.41 -27.74
CA LEU A 210 -16.94 15.82 -27.43
C LEU A 210 -16.53 16.85 -28.50
N PRO A 211 -15.37 16.74 -29.19
CA PRO A 211 -14.98 17.76 -30.16
C PRO A 211 -15.71 17.63 -31.49
N LEU A 212 -16.37 16.49 -31.75
CA LEU A 212 -16.98 16.17 -33.03
C LEU A 212 -18.49 16.45 -33.07
N LYS A 213 -19.20 16.30 -31.95
CA LYS A 213 -20.67 16.41 -31.86
C LYS A 213 -21.13 17.06 -30.56
N SER A 214 -22.46 17.16 -30.35
CA SER A 214 -23.02 17.68 -29.10
C SER A 214 -22.62 16.82 -27.88
N PRO A 215 -22.53 17.42 -26.68
CA PRO A 215 -22.22 16.70 -25.45
C PRO A 215 -23.15 15.50 -25.19
N GLU A 216 -24.43 15.62 -25.50
CA GLU A 216 -25.43 14.56 -25.35
C GLU A 216 -25.13 13.39 -26.28
N TYR A 217 -24.81 13.68 -27.54
CA TYR A 217 -24.40 12.65 -28.50
C TYR A 217 -23.12 11.95 -28.03
N ALA A 218 -22.13 12.71 -27.56
CA ALA A 218 -20.88 12.17 -27.06
C ALA A 218 -21.09 11.23 -25.87
N VAL A 219 -22.02 11.54 -24.97
CA VAL A 219 -22.43 10.67 -23.87
C VAL A 219 -23.11 9.40 -24.37
N VAL A 220 -24.09 9.51 -25.27
CA VAL A 220 -24.79 8.32 -25.80
C VAL A 220 -23.80 7.37 -26.48
N HIS A 221 -22.91 7.90 -27.31
CA HIS A 221 -21.91 7.09 -28.00
C HIS A 221 -20.85 6.51 -27.04
N ALA A 222 -20.50 7.24 -25.98
CA ALA A 222 -19.62 6.72 -24.93
C ALA A 222 -20.26 5.55 -24.17
N LEU A 223 -21.56 5.63 -23.90
CA LEU A 223 -22.31 4.56 -23.23
C LEU A 223 -22.44 3.31 -24.11
N GLU A 224 -22.71 3.48 -25.40
CA GLU A 224 -22.82 2.36 -26.36
C GLU A 224 -21.50 1.61 -26.57
N SER A 225 -20.38 2.31 -26.48
CA SER A 225 -19.03 1.73 -26.63
C SER A 225 -18.48 1.09 -25.37
N THR A 226 -19.14 1.29 -24.23
CA THR A 226 -18.76 0.70 -22.94
C THR A 226 -19.69 -0.43 -22.55
N SER A 227 -19.16 -1.51 -21.97
CA SER A 227 -19.94 -2.56 -21.31
C SER A 227 -20.52 -2.12 -19.95
N LEU A 228 -20.93 -0.85 -19.82
CA LEU A 228 -21.68 -0.33 -18.66
C LEU A 228 -23.09 -0.95 -18.54
N SER A 229 -23.46 -1.84 -19.46
CA SER A 229 -24.67 -2.67 -19.46
C SER A 229 -24.87 -3.51 -18.18
N ASN A 230 -23.83 -3.70 -17.37
CA ASN A 230 -23.91 -4.43 -16.11
C ASN A 230 -24.42 -3.58 -14.93
N ILE A 231 -24.66 -2.29 -15.11
CA ILE A 231 -25.30 -1.43 -14.10
C ILE A 231 -26.72 -1.10 -14.59
N PRO A 232 -27.76 -1.80 -14.10
CA PRO A 232 -29.15 -1.62 -14.54
C PRO A 232 -29.64 -0.17 -14.46
N ALA A 233 -29.09 0.59 -13.50
CA ALA A 233 -29.41 2.00 -13.30
C ALA A 233 -28.90 2.92 -14.43
N ILE A 234 -27.94 2.49 -15.25
CA ILE A 234 -27.41 3.28 -16.38
C ILE A 234 -28.24 3.05 -17.65
N PHE A 235 -28.79 1.85 -17.81
CA PHE A 235 -29.63 1.50 -18.95
C PHE A 235 -30.97 2.27 -18.96
N SER A 236 -31.57 2.49 -17.78
CA SER A 236 -32.76 3.34 -17.65
C SER A 236 -32.47 4.83 -17.91
N LEU A 237 -31.25 5.28 -17.60
CA LEU A 237 -30.80 6.66 -17.89
C LEU A 237 -30.51 6.87 -19.39
N MET A 238 -30.02 5.85 -20.09
CA MET A 238 -29.82 5.89 -21.56
C MET A 238 -31.12 6.13 -22.31
N GLY A 239 -32.23 5.50 -21.89
CA GLY A 239 -33.55 5.71 -22.49
C GLY A 239 -34.00 7.17 -22.39
N GLY A 240 -33.77 7.82 -21.24
CA GLY A 240 -34.12 9.22 -21.01
C GLY A 240 -33.28 10.20 -21.84
N LEU A 241 -31.95 9.98 -21.93
CA LEU A 241 -31.08 10.79 -22.79
C LEU A 241 -31.43 10.67 -24.27
N LYS A 242 -31.66 9.45 -24.78
CA LYS A 242 -32.04 9.22 -26.18
C LYS A 242 -33.40 9.85 -26.51
N ALA A 243 -34.33 9.82 -25.56
CA ALA A 243 -35.65 10.45 -25.68
C ALA A 243 -35.64 11.97 -25.43
N HIS A 244 -34.46 12.60 -25.21
CA HIS A 244 -34.31 14.02 -24.87
C HIS A 244 -35.08 14.47 -23.61
N SER A 245 -35.49 13.52 -22.75
CA SER A 245 -36.24 13.80 -21.53
C SER A 245 -35.36 14.06 -20.30
N LEU A 246 -34.03 14.02 -20.48
CA LEU A 246 -33.04 14.13 -19.40
C LEU A 246 -31.87 15.01 -19.87
N SER A 247 -31.58 16.08 -19.14
CA SER A 247 -30.46 16.97 -19.46
C SER A 247 -29.12 16.32 -19.13
N LEU A 248 -28.03 16.78 -19.78
CA LEU A 248 -26.68 16.31 -19.49
C LEU A 248 -26.32 16.47 -18.00
N ASP A 249 -26.71 17.59 -17.40
CA ASP A 249 -26.45 17.86 -15.98
C ASP A 249 -27.20 16.89 -15.07
N GLU A 250 -28.49 16.64 -15.33
CA GLU A 250 -29.27 15.65 -14.59
C GLU A 250 -28.72 14.23 -14.76
N PHE A 251 -28.27 13.89 -15.97
CA PHE A 251 -27.64 12.60 -16.23
C PHE A 251 -26.37 12.43 -15.41
N MET A 252 -25.50 13.45 -15.41
CA MET A 252 -24.26 13.44 -14.67
C MET A 252 -24.50 13.38 -13.15
N GLU A 253 -25.53 14.04 -12.64
CA GLU A 253 -25.90 13.93 -11.22
C GLU A 253 -26.38 12.53 -10.82
N ARG A 254 -27.24 11.92 -11.64
CA ARG A 254 -27.71 10.56 -11.38
C ARG A 254 -26.58 9.55 -11.49
N LEU A 255 -25.66 9.75 -12.44
CA LEU A 255 -24.46 8.92 -12.57
C LEU A 255 -23.52 9.08 -11.37
N HIS A 256 -23.36 10.30 -10.84
CA HIS A 256 -22.59 10.54 -9.61
C HIS A 256 -23.12 9.75 -8.41
N HIS A 257 -24.44 9.73 -8.23
CA HIS A 257 -25.10 9.04 -7.11
C HIS A 257 -24.99 7.51 -7.21
N ASN A 258 -24.93 6.97 -8.43
CA ASN A 258 -24.88 5.53 -8.67
C ASN A 258 -23.45 4.95 -8.56
N ILE A 259 -22.41 5.79 -8.65
CA ILE A 259 -21.02 5.34 -8.49
C ILE A 259 -20.72 5.05 -7.03
N LYS A 260 -20.31 3.80 -6.76
CA LYS A 260 -19.83 3.37 -5.46
C LYS A 260 -18.32 3.61 -5.34
N GLY A 261 -17.89 4.20 -4.22
CA GLY A 261 -16.47 4.39 -3.90
C GLY A 261 -15.99 5.84 -3.94
N ASN A 262 -15.44 6.29 -2.81
CA ASN A 262 -15.03 7.69 -2.60
C ASN A 262 -14.04 8.21 -3.66
N ARG A 263 -13.08 7.38 -4.11
CA ARG A 263 -12.08 7.77 -5.12
C ARG A 263 -12.71 8.06 -6.48
N THR A 264 -13.61 7.19 -6.94
CA THR A 264 -14.31 7.35 -8.22
C THR A 264 -15.24 8.55 -8.16
N GLN A 265 -15.92 8.78 -7.03
CA GLN A 265 -16.73 9.98 -6.83
C GLN A 265 -15.91 11.28 -6.82
N MET A 266 -14.71 11.31 -6.21
CA MET A 266 -13.83 12.48 -6.25
C MET A 266 -13.40 12.81 -7.69
N ILE A 267 -13.00 11.80 -8.45
CA ILE A 267 -12.58 11.94 -9.84
C ILE A 267 -13.77 12.38 -10.71
N PHE A 268 -14.94 11.78 -10.51
CA PHE A 268 -16.16 12.19 -11.22
C PHE A 268 -16.57 13.63 -10.89
N GLY A 269 -16.50 14.05 -9.62
CA GLY A 269 -16.77 15.43 -9.23
C GLY A 269 -15.85 16.41 -9.98
N THR A 270 -14.57 16.06 -10.09
CA THR A 270 -13.58 16.83 -10.85
C THR A 270 -13.91 16.89 -12.35
N LEU A 271 -14.34 15.77 -12.93
CA LEU A 271 -14.75 15.66 -14.33
C LEU A 271 -16.04 16.43 -14.66
N LYS A 272 -17.04 16.42 -13.76
CA LYS A 272 -18.28 17.19 -13.90
C LYS A 272 -17.97 18.68 -14.07
N TYR A 273 -17.04 19.22 -13.28
CA TYR A 273 -16.61 20.61 -13.40
C TYR A 273 -15.80 20.92 -14.67
N MET A 274 -15.21 19.92 -15.33
CA MET A 274 -14.50 20.14 -16.60
C MET A 274 -15.47 20.18 -17.78
N LEU A 275 -16.60 19.46 -17.69
CA LEU A 275 -17.61 19.39 -18.75
C LEU A 275 -18.44 20.67 -18.91
N SER A 276 -18.42 21.57 -17.92
CA SER A 276 -19.08 22.88 -18.02
C SER A 276 -18.32 23.90 -18.90
N SER A 277 -17.15 23.52 -19.43
CA SER A 277 -16.39 24.32 -20.39
C SER A 277 -16.71 23.95 -21.84
N SER A 278 -16.19 24.69 -22.83
CA SER A 278 -16.46 24.42 -24.24
C SER A 278 -16.05 22.99 -24.62
N SER A 279 -16.81 22.33 -25.50
CA SER A 279 -16.67 20.89 -25.78
C SER A 279 -15.25 20.49 -26.21
N MET A 280 -14.57 21.34 -26.99
CA MET A 280 -13.19 21.12 -27.44
C MET A 280 -12.16 21.26 -26.31
N ILE A 281 -12.37 22.22 -25.39
CA ILE A 281 -11.54 22.40 -24.20
C ILE A 281 -11.77 21.24 -23.22
N SER A 282 -13.05 20.89 -22.98
CA SER A 282 -13.47 19.74 -22.16
C SER A 282 -12.84 18.43 -22.66
N SER A 283 -12.89 18.15 -23.97
CA SER A 283 -12.26 16.98 -24.59
C SER A 283 -10.77 16.89 -24.27
N LYS A 284 -10.01 17.95 -24.57
CA LYS A 284 -8.57 18.00 -24.34
C LYS A 284 -8.21 17.85 -22.86
N ASN A 285 -9.01 18.45 -21.98
CA ASN A 285 -8.80 18.42 -20.53
C ASN A 285 -9.10 17.05 -19.92
N ILE A 286 -10.21 16.43 -20.34
CA ILE A 286 -10.57 15.08 -19.89
C ILE A 286 -9.53 14.07 -20.36
N LEU A 287 -9.06 14.14 -21.61
CA LEU A 287 -7.99 13.26 -22.11
C LEU A 287 -6.69 13.41 -21.31
N LYS A 288 -6.27 14.65 -21.03
CA LYS A 288 -5.11 14.90 -20.16
C LYS A 288 -5.29 14.29 -18.76
N LEU A 289 -6.45 14.48 -18.14
CA LEU A 289 -6.75 13.87 -16.84
C LEU A 289 -6.67 12.34 -16.91
N LEU A 290 -7.27 11.72 -17.92
CA LEU A 290 -7.27 10.28 -18.10
C LEU A 290 -5.87 9.70 -18.31
N THR A 291 -4.99 10.42 -19.01
CA THR A 291 -3.58 10.02 -19.16
C THR A 291 -2.84 10.02 -17.81
N LEU A 292 -3.08 11.04 -16.97
CA LEU A 292 -2.49 11.13 -15.63
C LEU A 292 -3.04 10.02 -14.71
N LEU A 293 -4.35 9.79 -14.73
CA LEU A 293 -4.97 8.71 -13.96
C LEU A 293 -4.44 7.33 -14.38
N LYS A 294 -4.26 7.11 -15.69
CA LYS A 294 -3.68 5.89 -16.25
C LYS A 294 -2.23 5.69 -15.78
N HIS A 295 -1.44 6.76 -15.72
CA HIS A 295 -0.09 6.72 -15.18
C HIS A 295 -0.08 6.33 -13.69
N HIS A 296 -0.91 6.96 -12.87
CA HIS A 296 -1.05 6.56 -11.47
C HIS A 296 -1.52 5.12 -11.28
N GLN A 297 -2.44 4.65 -12.14
CA GLN A 297 -2.89 3.26 -12.10
C GLN A 297 -1.75 2.29 -12.43
N ARG A 298 -0.87 2.63 -13.37
CA ARG A 298 0.35 1.84 -13.66
C ARG A 298 1.30 1.77 -12.46
N LEU A 299 1.51 2.89 -11.78
CA LEU A 299 2.30 2.92 -10.54
C LEU A 299 1.65 2.08 -9.43
N GLU A 300 0.33 2.10 -9.34
CA GLU A 300 -0.43 1.30 -8.39
C GLU A 300 -0.34 -0.20 -8.68
N THR A 301 -0.45 -0.61 -9.94
CA THR A 301 -0.31 -2.01 -10.35
C THR A 301 1.11 -2.52 -10.16
N HIS A 302 2.13 -1.74 -10.53
CA HIS A 302 3.54 -2.05 -10.28
C HIS A 302 3.78 -2.30 -8.79
N ARG A 303 3.19 -1.48 -7.92
CA ARG A 303 3.28 -1.65 -6.47
C ARG A 303 2.65 -2.95 -5.98
N LEU A 304 1.48 -3.28 -6.52
CA LEU A 304 0.76 -4.51 -6.16
C LEU A 304 1.58 -5.74 -6.57
N ILE A 305 2.21 -5.70 -7.75
CA ILE A 305 3.13 -6.74 -8.23
C ILE A 305 4.33 -6.86 -7.29
N THR A 306 4.98 -5.75 -6.95
CA THR A 306 6.14 -5.73 -6.05
C THR A 306 5.79 -6.34 -4.68
N ILE A 307 4.67 -5.91 -4.07
CA ILE A 307 4.20 -6.45 -2.79
C ILE A 307 3.87 -7.94 -2.90
N LYS A 308 3.24 -8.39 -3.99
CA LYS A 308 3.00 -9.81 -4.24
C LYS A 308 4.30 -10.60 -4.36
N GLY A 309 5.31 -10.02 -5.00
CA GLY A 309 6.66 -10.59 -5.07
C GLY A 309 7.26 -10.78 -3.68
N GLU A 310 7.18 -9.77 -2.81
CA GLU A 310 7.65 -9.87 -1.42
C GLU A 310 6.87 -10.90 -0.59
N ILE A 311 5.52 -10.96 -0.75
CA ILE A 311 4.69 -12.00 -0.13
C ILE A 311 5.14 -13.40 -0.58
N PHE A 312 5.41 -13.56 -1.87
CA PHE A 312 5.86 -14.83 -2.43
C PHE A 312 7.22 -15.23 -1.86
N LYS A 313 8.19 -14.32 -1.82
CA LYS A 313 9.50 -14.55 -1.19
C LYS A 313 9.36 -14.99 0.27
N VAL A 314 8.53 -14.31 1.08
CA VAL A 314 8.23 -14.74 2.47
C VAL A 314 7.75 -16.18 2.51
N ARG A 315 6.77 -16.55 1.68
CA ARG A 315 6.20 -17.90 1.66
C ARG A 315 7.23 -18.96 1.27
N VAL A 316 8.10 -18.65 0.31
CA VAL A 316 9.20 -19.54 -0.09
C VAL A 316 10.16 -19.74 1.09
N PHE A 317 10.58 -18.67 1.77
CA PHE A 317 11.49 -18.77 2.92
C PHE A 317 10.88 -19.47 4.12
N GLN A 318 9.58 -19.32 4.34
CA GLN A 318 8.85 -20.04 5.37
C GLN A 318 8.92 -21.56 5.21
N ILE A 319 9.01 -22.05 3.96
CA ILE A 319 9.15 -23.47 3.66
C ILE A 319 10.64 -23.87 3.71
N ILE A 320 11.52 -23.09 3.08
CA ILE A 320 12.93 -23.44 2.95
C ILE A 320 13.67 -23.41 4.30
N LEU A 321 13.42 -22.40 5.15
CA LEU A 321 14.19 -22.21 6.39
C LEU A 321 14.04 -23.39 7.38
N PRO A 322 12.83 -23.90 7.69
CA PRO A 322 12.68 -25.12 8.48
C PRO A 322 13.44 -26.31 7.91
N ILE A 323 13.43 -26.49 6.58
CA ILE A 323 14.11 -27.62 5.92
C ILE A 323 15.61 -27.53 6.14
N ILE A 324 16.22 -26.37 5.83
CA ILE A 324 17.67 -26.18 5.95
C ILE A 324 18.13 -26.37 7.41
N LEU A 325 17.45 -25.72 8.37
CA LEU A 325 17.85 -25.81 9.78
C LEU A 325 17.62 -27.20 10.36
N ALA A 326 16.56 -27.91 9.95
CA ALA A 326 16.36 -29.30 10.35
C ALA A 326 17.48 -30.21 9.82
N LEU A 327 17.86 -30.07 8.55
CA LEU A 327 18.96 -30.83 7.95
C LEU A 327 20.29 -30.56 8.65
N LEU A 328 20.61 -29.29 8.95
CA LEU A 328 21.82 -28.93 9.69
C LEU A 328 21.81 -29.50 11.10
N THR A 329 20.65 -29.54 11.76
CA THR A 329 20.50 -30.16 13.09
C THR A 329 20.80 -31.66 13.05
N SER A 330 20.35 -32.35 12.01
CA SER A 330 20.62 -33.78 11.82
C SER A 330 22.07 -34.08 11.42
N ILE A 331 22.65 -33.24 10.56
CA ILE A 331 24.08 -33.33 10.19
C ILE A 331 24.97 -33.13 11.41
N PHE A 332 24.58 -32.21 12.31
CA PHE A 332 25.28 -32.01 13.57
C PHE A 332 25.33 -33.28 14.40
N LEU A 333 24.19 -33.95 14.57
CA LEU A 333 24.14 -35.23 15.26
C LEU A 333 25.07 -36.28 14.60
N LEU A 334 25.07 -36.40 13.28
CA LEU A 334 25.91 -37.36 12.57
C LEU A 334 27.42 -37.08 12.76
N ILE A 335 27.82 -35.81 12.69
CA ILE A 335 29.24 -35.46 12.92
C ILE A 335 29.66 -35.80 14.36
N THR A 336 28.78 -35.57 15.33
CA THR A 336 29.05 -35.93 16.73
C THR A 336 29.15 -37.43 16.98
N SER A 337 28.46 -38.26 16.20
CA SER A 337 28.48 -39.71 16.38
C SER A 337 29.68 -40.39 15.69
N ILE A 338 30.23 -39.78 14.63
CA ILE A 338 31.31 -40.38 13.82
C ILE A 338 32.71 -39.96 14.31
N MET A 339 32.87 -38.76 14.89
CA MET A 339 34.19 -38.26 15.30
C MET A 339 34.66 -38.90 16.61
N PRO A 340 35.70 -39.76 16.62
CA PRO A 340 36.27 -40.27 17.86
C PRO A 340 36.92 -39.13 18.65
N ASN A 341 36.87 -39.22 19.98
CA ASN A 341 37.41 -38.26 20.96
C ASN A 341 38.91 -37.91 20.82
N THR A 342 39.63 -38.44 19.82
CA THR A 342 41.09 -38.49 19.76
C THR A 342 41.75 -37.45 18.86
N SER A 343 40.99 -36.64 18.10
CA SER A 343 41.60 -35.52 17.35
C SER A 343 41.71 -34.26 18.24
N TYR A 344 42.94 -33.91 18.63
CA TYR A 344 43.23 -32.78 19.54
C TYR A 344 42.78 -31.40 19.01
N ILE A 345 42.39 -31.29 17.74
CA ILE A 345 41.88 -30.06 17.13
C ILE A 345 40.33 -30.00 17.19
N PHE A 346 39.65 -31.15 17.26
CA PHE A 346 38.19 -31.27 17.34
C PHE A 346 37.78 -32.37 18.34
N SER A 347 38.14 -32.23 19.63
CA SER A 347 37.72 -33.16 20.69
C SER A 347 36.25 -32.94 21.06
N LEU A 348 35.34 -33.14 20.13
CA LEU A 348 33.92 -32.82 20.24
C LEU A 348 33.18 -33.86 21.12
N SER A 349 33.51 -33.93 22.41
CA SER A 349 32.80 -34.76 23.38
C SER A 349 31.49 -34.08 23.78
N LEU A 350 30.52 -34.02 22.87
CA LEU A 350 29.22 -33.45 23.15
C LEU A 350 28.34 -34.46 23.89
N THR A 351 27.66 -33.96 24.90
CA THR A 351 26.68 -34.72 25.68
C THR A 351 25.32 -34.70 24.98
N LEU A 352 24.45 -35.66 25.33
CA LEU A 352 23.06 -35.66 24.86
C LEU A 352 22.35 -34.33 25.20
N SER A 353 22.70 -33.70 26.32
CA SER A 353 22.20 -32.38 26.71
C SER A 353 22.55 -31.29 25.70
N ASP A 354 23.78 -31.24 25.21
CA ASP A 354 24.21 -30.23 24.24
C ASP A 354 23.43 -30.37 22.92
N PHE A 355 23.12 -31.60 22.52
CA PHE A 355 22.28 -31.87 21.36
C PHE A 355 20.84 -31.40 21.56
N VAL A 356 20.23 -31.70 22.71
CA VAL A 356 18.86 -31.26 23.03
C VAL A 356 18.78 -29.74 23.06
N GLU A 357 19.77 -29.08 23.66
CA GLU A 357 19.86 -27.61 23.66
C GLU A 357 19.98 -27.05 22.23
N PHE A 358 20.81 -27.67 21.39
CA PHE A 358 20.95 -27.28 19.99
C PHE A 358 19.64 -27.44 19.21
N PHE A 359 18.99 -28.59 19.32
CA PHE A 359 17.72 -28.86 18.67
C PHE A 359 16.63 -27.86 19.08
N ILE A 360 16.48 -27.62 20.39
CA ILE A 360 15.48 -26.66 20.91
C ILE A 360 15.79 -25.25 20.40
N ASN A 361 17.06 -24.83 20.42
CA ASN A 361 17.45 -23.51 19.98
C ASN A 361 17.21 -23.31 18.46
N GLN A 362 17.45 -24.34 17.63
CA GLN A 362 17.12 -24.28 16.20
C GLN A 362 15.61 -24.21 15.97
N LEU A 363 14.82 -24.99 16.70
CA LEU A 363 13.37 -24.96 16.63
C LEU A 363 12.81 -23.57 17.01
N ILE A 364 13.33 -22.97 18.08
CA ILE A 364 12.95 -21.61 18.51
C ILE A 364 13.35 -20.59 17.44
N SER A 365 14.56 -20.70 16.89
CA SER A 365 15.08 -19.79 15.87
C SER A 365 14.26 -19.81 14.58
N VAL A 366 13.82 -20.98 14.13
CA VAL A 366 12.89 -21.15 12.99
C VAL A 366 11.60 -20.38 13.26
N ASN A 367 11.00 -20.59 14.44
CA ASN A 367 9.72 -20.00 14.79
C ASN A 367 9.79 -18.47 14.93
N ILE A 368 10.86 -17.95 15.54
CA ILE A 368 11.13 -16.51 15.63
C ILE A 368 11.23 -15.90 14.23
N SER A 369 12.04 -16.51 13.35
CA SER A 369 12.28 -16.01 12.00
C SER A 369 10.99 -15.98 11.17
N ILE A 370 10.21 -17.06 11.21
CA ILE A 370 8.92 -17.18 10.51
C ILE A 370 7.90 -16.17 11.04
N PHE A 371 7.84 -15.98 12.36
CA PHE A 371 6.96 -14.97 12.96
C PHE A 371 7.28 -13.56 12.43
N PHE A 372 8.57 -13.20 12.37
CA PHE A 372 8.99 -11.89 11.90
C PHE A 372 8.83 -11.72 10.38
N PHE A 373 9.06 -12.76 9.56
CA PHE A 373 8.79 -12.69 8.12
C PHE A 373 7.31 -12.40 7.81
N ARG A 374 6.38 -13.05 8.53
CA ARG A 374 4.93 -12.77 8.37
C ARG A 374 4.59 -11.35 8.76
N ARG A 375 5.11 -10.93 9.91
CA ARG A 375 4.86 -9.60 10.47
C ARG A 375 5.38 -8.50 9.54
N THR A 376 6.53 -8.71 8.92
CA THR A 376 7.17 -7.77 8.00
C THR A 376 6.29 -7.46 6.79
N VAL A 377 5.62 -8.48 6.25
CA VAL A 377 4.74 -8.33 5.08
C VAL A 377 3.27 -8.08 5.46
N GLY A 378 2.98 -7.93 6.75
CA GLY A 378 1.64 -7.61 7.25
C GLY A 378 0.63 -8.75 7.10
N LEU A 379 1.12 -10.00 6.94
CA LEU A 379 0.25 -11.17 7.00
C LEU A 379 -0.22 -11.35 8.44
N LYS A 380 -1.52 -11.59 8.65
CA LYS A 380 -2.05 -11.91 9.98
C LYS A 380 -1.35 -13.16 10.49
N ASN A 381 -0.81 -13.09 11.70
CA ASN A 381 -0.24 -14.24 12.38
C ASN A 381 -1.38 -15.16 12.80
N SER A 382 -1.48 -16.30 12.13
CA SER A 382 -2.34 -17.41 12.55
C SER A 382 -1.48 -18.45 13.26
N ILE A 383 -1.94 -18.89 14.43
CA ILE A 383 -1.35 -19.99 15.20
C ILE A 383 -1.16 -21.22 14.30
N LEU A 384 -2.15 -21.49 13.44
CA LEU A 384 -2.11 -22.58 12.46
C LEU A 384 -0.83 -22.57 11.62
N SER A 385 -0.41 -21.41 11.12
CA SER A 385 0.82 -21.40 10.32
C SER A 385 2.09 -21.51 11.17
N VAL A 386 2.10 -21.17 12.45
CA VAL A 386 3.27 -21.51 13.29
C VAL A 386 3.36 -23.04 13.41
N LEU A 387 2.23 -23.70 13.71
CA LEU A 387 2.15 -25.15 13.82
C LEU A 387 2.58 -25.89 12.55
N THR A 388 2.18 -25.41 11.35
CA THR A 388 2.59 -26.07 10.09
C THR A 388 4.10 -26.05 9.88
N HIS A 389 4.78 -24.96 10.23
CA HIS A 389 6.23 -24.87 10.04
C HIS A 389 7.00 -25.63 11.11
N THR A 390 6.51 -25.66 12.35
CA THR A 390 7.01 -26.55 13.40
C THR A 390 6.90 -28.01 12.97
N PHE A 391 5.75 -28.42 12.43
CA PHE A 391 5.55 -29.78 11.91
C PHE A 391 6.51 -30.08 10.75
N LEU A 392 6.67 -29.15 9.80
CA LEU A 392 7.62 -29.28 8.70
C LEU A 392 9.06 -29.50 9.21
N PHE A 393 9.50 -28.68 10.17
CA PHE A 393 10.83 -28.83 10.79
C PHE A 393 11.00 -30.23 11.42
N LEU A 394 10.06 -30.65 12.25
CA LEU A 394 10.11 -31.95 12.93
C LEU A 394 10.10 -33.10 11.93
N PHE A 395 9.26 -33.03 10.91
CA PHE A 395 9.16 -34.04 9.87
C PHE A 395 10.49 -34.20 9.12
N VAL A 396 11.10 -33.10 8.67
CA VAL A 396 12.40 -33.12 7.97
C VAL A 396 13.51 -33.63 8.88
N PHE A 397 13.51 -33.20 10.15
CA PHE A 397 14.48 -33.67 11.14
C PHE A 397 14.38 -35.19 11.34
N VAL A 398 13.18 -35.73 11.58
CA VAL A 398 12.97 -37.17 11.78
C VAL A 398 13.38 -37.97 10.54
N MET A 399 12.99 -37.51 9.34
CA MET A 399 13.37 -38.19 8.10
C MET A 399 14.88 -38.19 7.87
N SER A 400 15.55 -37.05 8.09
CA SER A 400 17.00 -36.98 7.95
C SER A 400 17.73 -37.80 9.01
N PHE A 401 17.24 -37.81 10.25
CA PHE A 401 17.76 -38.66 11.32
C PHE A 401 17.71 -40.16 10.94
N PHE A 402 16.57 -40.65 10.45
CA PHE A 402 16.44 -42.05 10.01
C PHE A 402 17.38 -42.37 8.84
N MET A 403 17.46 -41.48 7.85
CA MET A 403 18.37 -41.65 6.71
C MET A 403 19.84 -41.68 7.13
N PHE A 404 20.22 -40.96 8.18
CA PHE A 404 21.58 -40.98 8.69
C PHE A 404 21.88 -42.21 9.56
N GLN A 405 20.91 -42.69 10.35
CA GLN A 405 21.06 -43.93 11.11
C GLN A 405 21.31 -45.14 10.21
N THR A 406 20.60 -45.24 9.08
CA THR A 406 20.82 -46.33 8.11
C THR A 406 22.19 -46.29 7.45
N ILE A 407 22.80 -45.11 7.32
CA ILE A 407 24.16 -44.94 6.78
C ILE A 407 25.24 -45.22 7.85
N SER A 408 24.96 -44.96 9.13
CA SER A 408 25.93 -45.08 10.23
C SER A 408 26.05 -46.47 10.87
N ILE A 409 25.22 -47.45 10.49
CA ILE A 409 25.39 -48.85 10.92
C ILE A 409 26.42 -49.50 9.98
N PRO A 410 27.64 -49.80 10.44
CA PRO A 410 28.62 -50.47 9.59
C PRO A 410 28.26 -51.95 9.46
N PHE A 411 28.45 -52.49 8.26
CA PHE A 411 28.85 -53.88 8.07
C PHE A 411 30.27 -54.08 8.62
#